data_AF-A0A6I3E8V5-F1
#
_entry.id   AF-A0A6I3E8V5-F1
#
_cell.length_a   1.000
_cell.length_b   1.000
_cell.length_c   1.000
_cell.angle_alpha   90.00
_cell.angle_beta   90.00
_cell.angle_gamma   90.00
#
_symmetry.space_group_name_H-M   'P 1'
#
loop_
_entity.id
_entity.type
_entity.pdbx_description
1 polymer ?
#
loop_
_entity_poly.entity_id
_entity_poly.type
_entity_poly.pdbx_seq_one_letter_code
_entity_poly.pdbx_strand_id
1 'polypeptide(L)'
;MGTNTMKKGFIDGPVKVLRKELVKTEPIGLNEFKLTDQSWLGKRQVINAEKTIPHLIEQLVKTGALANFQNYGTDKFEFKGLWFADHDVKKSLEGFFWNQNFVGNEAFSAFIQECTDALKNAQEPDGYLNTWFGGVHPDKKFSDFASGHEMYNAGHLIQSAIAQNRVSENAP
;
A
#
# COMPACT_ATOMS: atom_id res chain seq x y z
N MET A 1 17.55 -29.42 28.97
CA MET A 1 16.31 -28.86 28.40
C MET A 1 16.72 -27.80 27.39
N GLY A 2 16.66 -28.12 26.10
CA GLY A 2 17.03 -27.19 25.04
C GLY A 2 15.87 -26.23 24.78
N THR A 3 16.10 -24.94 24.96
CA THR A 3 15.16 -23.90 24.51
C THR A 3 15.17 -23.91 22.99
N ASN A 4 14.12 -24.43 22.38
CA ASN A 4 13.88 -24.35 20.95
C ASN A 4 13.50 -22.89 20.64
N THR A 5 14.51 -22.03 20.49
CA THR A 5 14.33 -20.71 19.88
C THR A 5 14.01 -20.98 18.41
N MET A 6 12.71 -20.99 18.08
CA MET A 6 12.28 -20.92 16.68
C MET A 6 13.04 -19.74 16.04
N LYS A 7 13.89 -20.03 15.06
CA LYS A 7 14.46 -18.97 14.22
C LYS A 7 13.26 -18.21 13.65
N LYS A 8 13.14 -16.91 13.99
CA LYS A 8 12.13 -16.03 13.37
C LYS A 8 12.23 -16.24 11.86
N GLY A 9 11.12 -16.61 11.22
CA GLY A 9 11.08 -16.82 9.78
C GLY A 9 11.58 -15.59 9.02
N PHE A 10 12.12 -15.81 7.83
CA PHE A 10 12.52 -14.71 6.95
C PHE A 10 11.28 -13.90 6.55
N ILE A 11 11.35 -12.58 6.69
CA ILE A 11 10.32 -11.70 6.15
C ILE A 11 10.69 -11.43 4.69
N ASP A 12 9.91 -11.98 3.77
CA ASP A 12 10.11 -11.72 2.35
C ASP A 12 10.10 -10.21 2.10
N GLY A 13 11.09 -9.74 1.34
CA GLY A 13 11.16 -8.36 0.88
C GLY A 13 10.09 -8.04 -0.17
N PRO A 14 10.28 -7.00 -1.00
CA PRO A 14 9.36 -6.69 -2.09
C PRO A 14 9.27 -7.80 -3.15
N VAL A 15 10.23 -8.73 -3.19
CA VAL A 15 10.24 -9.88 -4.10
C VAL A 15 10.43 -11.17 -3.31
N LYS A 16 9.54 -12.16 -3.54
CA LYS A 16 9.68 -13.54 -3.08
C LYS A 16 9.96 -14.44 -4.27
N VAL A 17 11.03 -15.22 -4.21
CA VAL A 17 11.37 -16.19 -5.26
C VAL A 17 10.65 -17.51 -4.97
N LEU A 18 9.71 -17.90 -5.85
CA LEU A 18 9.00 -19.17 -5.74
C LEU A 18 9.77 -20.34 -6.39
N ARG A 19 10.54 -20.05 -7.45
CA ARG A 19 11.28 -21.04 -8.24
C ARG A 19 12.77 -20.73 -8.17
N LYS A 20 13.42 -21.21 -7.10
CA LYS A 20 14.83 -20.93 -6.79
C LYS A 20 15.78 -21.42 -7.88
N GLU A 21 15.41 -22.49 -8.58
CA GLU A 21 16.16 -23.05 -9.70
C GLU A 21 16.23 -22.11 -10.92
N LEU A 22 15.35 -21.11 -11.00
CA LEU A 22 15.35 -20.13 -12.09
C LEU A 22 16.16 -18.88 -11.78
N VAL A 23 16.69 -18.71 -10.57
CA VAL A 23 17.41 -17.50 -10.18
C VAL A 23 18.84 -17.83 -9.76
N LYS A 24 19.76 -16.91 -10.07
CA LYS A 24 21.17 -17.02 -9.64
C LYS A 24 21.39 -16.48 -8.22
N THR A 25 20.52 -15.56 -7.78
CA THR A 25 20.63 -14.84 -6.51
C THR A 25 19.27 -14.68 -5.88
N GLU A 26 19.21 -14.71 -4.56
CA GLU A 26 17.98 -14.50 -3.79
C GLU A 26 17.95 -13.08 -3.20
N PRO A 27 16.78 -12.43 -3.13
CA PRO A 27 16.62 -11.18 -2.41
C PRO A 27 16.91 -11.36 -0.92
N ILE A 28 17.45 -10.32 -0.30
CA ILE A 28 17.65 -10.26 1.15
C ILE A 28 16.30 -9.90 1.80
N GLY A 29 15.88 -10.66 2.81
CA GLY A 29 14.68 -10.44 3.59
C GLY A 29 14.75 -9.18 4.47
N LEU A 30 13.59 -8.65 4.87
CA LEU A 30 13.50 -7.38 5.59
C LEU A 30 14.10 -7.43 6.99
N ASN A 31 14.18 -8.62 7.60
CA ASN A 31 14.77 -8.83 8.92
C ASN A 31 16.21 -9.36 8.88
N GLU A 32 16.81 -9.50 7.68
CA GLU A 32 18.18 -10.02 7.52
C GLU A 32 19.26 -8.94 7.61
N PHE A 33 18.89 -7.67 7.46
CA PHE A 33 19.81 -6.55 7.59
C PHE A 33 19.14 -5.36 8.26
N LYS A 34 19.97 -4.51 8.87
CA LYS A 34 19.54 -3.23 9.42
C LYS A 34 20.37 -2.12 8.79
N LEU A 35 19.69 -1.16 8.19
CA LEU A 35 20.34 0.06 7.74
C LEU A 35 20.70 0.90 8.97
N THR A 36 21.95 1.34 9.04
CA THR A 36 22.39 2.27 10.09
C THR A 36 21.99 3.69 9.70
N ASP A 37 21.60 4.51 10.67
CA ASP A 37 21.27 5.93 10.47
C ASP A 37 22.46 6.77 9.97
N GLN A 38 23.68 6.23 10.05
CA GLN A 38 24.89 6.83 9.49
C GLN A 38 25.01 6.59 7.97
N SER A 39 24.45 5.48 7.48
CA SER A 39 24.46 5.15 6.05
C SER A 39 23.55 6.09 5.25
N TRP A 40 23.85 6.27 3.97
CA TRP A 40 23.00 7.08 3.09
C TRP A 40 21.56 6.53 3.02
N LEU A 41 21.40 5.21 2.94
CA LEU A 41 20.08 4.56 2.89
C LEU A 41 19.31 4.69 4.22
N GLY A 42 19.98 4.50 5.36
CA GLY A 42 19.32 4.65 6.67
C GLY A 42 18.85 6.09 6.93
N LYS A 43 19.63 7.10 6.50
CA LYS A 43 19.17 8.50 6.54
C LYS A 43 17.89 8.73 5.74
N ARG A 44 17.76 8.09 4.56
CA ARG A 44 16.54 8.15 3.75
C ARG A 44 15.35 7.46 4.42
N GLN A 45 15.59 6.33 5.09
CA GLN A 45 14.55 5.65 5.86
C GLN A 45 14.02 6.52 7.00
N VAL A 46 14.90 7.22 7.72
CA VAL A 46 14.52 8.19 8.77
C VAL A 46 13.71 9.35 8.17
N ILE A 47 14.18 9.94 7.06
CA ILE A 47 13.44 11.03 6.38
C ILE A 47 12.06 10.55 5.91
N ASN A 48 11.96 9.32 5.40
CA ASN A 48 10.68 8.77 4.98
C ASN A 48 9.70 8.67 6.15
N ALA A 49 10.15 8.13 7.29
CA ALA A 49 9.34 8.00 8.48
C ALA A 49 8.93 9.37 9.07
N GLU A 50 9.87 10.32 9.15
CA GLU A 50 9.65 11.58 9.87
C GLU A 50 9.05 12.71 9.01
N LYS A 51 9.21 12.66 7.69
CA LYS A 51 8.85 13.77 6.78
C LYS A 51 7.98 13.32 5.62
N THR A 52 8.40 12.29 4.88
CA THR A 52 7.67 11.87 3.66
C THR A 52 6.30 11.30 4.00
N ILE A 53 6.21 10.40 4.99
CA ILE A 53 4.95 9.77 5.38
C ILE A 53 3.93 10.79 5.90
N PRO A 54 4.27 11.68 6.86
CA PRO A 54 3.36 12.73 7.29
C PRO A 54 2.88 13.62 6.12
N HIS A 55 3.79 13.98 5.21
CA HIS A 55 3.43 14.74 4.02
C HIS A 55 2.46 13.98 3.10
N LEU A 56 2.68 12.70 2.87
CA LEU A 56 1.79 11.87 2.06
C LEU A 56 0.39 11.78 2.67
N ILE A 57 0.29 11.56 3.99
CA ILE A 57 -0.99 11.55 4.71
C ILE A 57 -1.74 12.86 4.48
N GLU A 58 -1.06 14.00 4.65
CA GLU A 58 -1.64 15.32 4.39
C GLU A 58 -2.12 15.45 2.94
N GLN A 59 -1.32 15.03 1.96
CA GLN A 59 -1.69 15.13 0.55
C GLN A 59 -2.87 14.24 0.17
N LEU A 60 -2.98 13.03 0.70
CA LEU A 60 -4.12 12.14 0.42
C LEU A 60 -5.45 12.75 0.84
N VAL A 61 -5.45 13.47 1.97
CA VAL A 61 -6.63 14.20 2.46
C VAL A 61 -6.84 15.47 1.64
N LYS A 62 -5.80 16.29 1.48
CA LYS A 62 -5.88 17.62 0.84
C LYS A 62 -6.29 17.56 -0.63
N THR A 63 -5.79 16.58 -1.37
CA THR A 63 -6.11 16.39 -2.80
C THR A 63 -7.50 15.79 -3.01
N GLY A 64 -8.06 15.15 -1.99
CA GLY A 64 -9.33 14.43 -2.06
C GLY A 64 -9.20 12.98 -2.56
N ALA A 65 -7.99 12.47 -2.79
CA ALA A 65 -7.77 11.09 -3.23
C ALA A 65 -8.40 10.07 -2.25
N LEU A 66 -8.24 10.27 -0.94
CA LEU A 66 -8.90 9.42 0.07
C LEU A 66 -10.43 9.64 0.10
N ALA A 67 -10.88 10.88 -0.07
CA ALA A 67 -12.29 11.24 -0.06
C ALA A 67 -13.08 10.57 -1.20
N ASN A 68 -12.44 10.30 -2.35
CA ASN A 68 -13.05 9.54 -3.45
C ASN A 68 -13.52 8.16 -2.99
N PHE A 69 -12.75 7.46 -2.16
CA PHE A 69 -13.14 6.18 -1.59
C PHE A 69 -14.15 6.34 -0.45
N GLN A 70 -13.89 7.28 0.47
CA GLN A 70 -14.74 7.47 1.66
C GLN A 70 -16.19 7.83 1.32
N ASN A 71 -16.38 8.62 0.26
CA ASN A 71 -17.70 9.07 -0.15
C ASN A 71 -18.31 8.20 -1.27
N TYR A 72 -17.61 7.14 -1.72
CA TYR A 72 -18.08 6.31 -2.83
C TYR A 72 -19.48 5.76 -2.57
N GLY A 73 -20.39 5.91 -3.55
CA GLY A 73 -21.77 5.45 -3.44
C GLY A 73 -22.67 6.26 -2.49
N THR A 74 -22.17 7.36 -1.91
CA THR A 74 -22.96 8.27 -1.06
C THR A 74 -23.44 9.51 -1.81
N ASP A 75 -24.36 10.26 -1.22
CA ASP A 75 -24.81 11.57 -1.71
C ASP A 75 -23.71 12.65 -1.74
N LYS A 76 -22.61 12.41 -1.02
CA LYS A 76 -21.43 13.29 -0.96
C LYS A 76 -20.36 12.93 -1.98
N PHE A 77 -20.60 11.95 -2.85
CA PHE A 77 -19.61 11.53 -3.84
C PHE A 77 -19.38 12.61 -4.89
N GLU A 78 -18.20 13.22 -4.84
CA GLU A 78 -17.69 14.13 -5.85
C GLU A 78 -16.24 13.74 -6.14
N PHE A 79 -15.99 13.17 -7.32
CA PHE A 79 -14.66 12.69 -7.68
C PHE A 79 -13.66 13.85 -7.81
N LYS A 80 -12.46 13.67 -7.25
CA LYS A 80 -11.37 14.64 -7.27
C LYS A 80 -10.09 14.07 -7.86
N GLY A 81 -9.39 14.91 -8.62
CA GLY A 81 -8.10 14.59 -9.24
C GLY A 81 -8.22 14.07 -10.68
N LEU A 82 -7.16 13.44 -11.15
CA LEU A 82 -7.15 12.74 -12.44
C LEU A 82 -7.88 11.40 -12.32
N TRP A 83 -8.34 10.81 -13.42
CA TRP A 83 -9.11 9.56 -13.41
C TRP A 83 -8.36 8.35 -12.80
N PHE A 84 -7.05 8.47 -12.61
CA PHE A 84 -6.21 7.49 -11.92
C PHE A 84 -5.88 7.86 -10.45
N ALA A 85 -6.48 8.90 -9.86
CA ALA A 85 -6.16 9.40 -8.52
C ALA A 85 -6.24 8.33 -7.41
N ASP A 86 -7.06 7.29 -7.59
CA ASP A 86 -7.11 6.10 -6.74
C ASP A 86 -5.75 5.50 -6.41
N HIS A 87 -4.81 5.58 -7.35
CA HIS A 87 -3.49 4.98 -7.17
C HIS A 87 -2.65 5.68 -6.11
N ASP A 88 -2.92 6.95 -5.80
CA ASP A 88 -2.18 7.70 -4.78
C ASP A 88 -2.38 7.03 -3.41
N VAL A 89 -3.63 6.72 -3.06
CA VAL A 89 -3.96 5.99 -1.82
C VAL A 89 -3.32 4.61 -1.82
N LYS A 90 -3.44 3.87 -2.93
CA LYS A 90 -2.94 2.49 -3.04
C LYS A 90 -1.41 2.40 -2.92
N LYS A 91 -0.67 3.26 -3.63
CA LYS A 91 0.79 3.36 -3.53
C LYS A 91 1.25 3.84 -2.16
N SER A 92 0.57 4.83 -1.58
CA SER A 92 0.90 5.32 -0.25
C SER A 92 0.74 4.22 0.80
N LEU A 93 -0.35 3.43 0.73
CA LEU A 93 -0.53 2.27 1.60
C LEU A 93 0.62 1.26 1.47
N GLU A 94 1.10 0.96 0.26
CA GLU A 94 2.27 0.08 0.09
C GLU A 94 3.49 0.62 0.85
N GLY A 95 3.81 1.90 0.66
CA GLY A 95 4.90 2.57 1.38
C GLY A 95 4.68 2.57 2.89
N PHE A 96 3.43 2.74 3.35
CA PHE A 96 3.08 2.72 4.76
C PHE A 96 3.31 1.35 5.39
N PHE A 97 2.88 0.27 4.74
CA PHE A 97 3.10 -1.09 5.23
C PHE A 97 4.59 -1.40 5.34
N TRP A 98 5.41 -1.03 4.35
CA TRP A 98 6.87 -1.21 4.44
C TRP A 98 7.54 -0.40 5.57
N ASN A 99 6.92 0.69 6.02
CA ASN A 99 7.44 1.55 7.07
C ASN A 99 6.75 1.37 8.43
N GLN A 100 5.81 0.43 8.58
CA GLN A 100 5.00 0.33 9.80
C GLN A 100 5.83 0.09 11.06
N ASN A 101 6.89 -0.72 10.96
CA ASN A 101 7.79 -1.01 12.08
C ASN A 101 8.75 0.15 12.41
N PHE A 102 8.81 1.18 11.55
CA PHE A 102 9.68 2.35 11.73
C PHE A 102 8.91 3.56 12.27
N VAL A 103 7.66 3.77 11.84
CA VAL A 103 6.81 4.88 12.31
C VAL A 103 6.05 4.52 13.59
N GLY A 104 5.51 3.29 13.65
CA GLY A 104 5.09 2.58 14.87
C GLY A 104 4.09 3.25 15.82
N ASN A 105 3.44 4.37 15.45
CA ASN A 105 2.53 5.08 16.34
C ASN A 105 1.05 4.80 16.03
N GLU A 106 0.19 5.03 17.03
CA GLU A 106 -1.25 4.74 16.97
C GLU A 106 -1.95 5.55 15.87
N ALA A 107 -1.60 6.83 15.70
CA ALA A 107 -2.21 7.69 14.68
C ALA A 107 -1.91 7.18 13.26
N PHE A 108 -0.68 6.73 13.00
CA PHE A 108 -0.30 6.14 11.73
C PHE A 108 -1.05 4.83 11.44
N SER A 109 -1.17 3.98 12.46
CA SER A 109 -1.92 2.72 12.35
C SER A 109 -3.41 2.96 12.10
N ALA A 110 -3.99 3.96 12.78
CA ALA A 110 -5.37 4.37 12.58
C ALA A 110 -5.61 4.90 11.15
N PHE A 111 -4.67 5.67 10.60
CA PHE A 111 -4.79 6.18 9.22
C PHE A 111 -4.69 5.07 8.16
N ILE A 112 -3.82 4.07 8.37
CA ILE A 112 -3.77 2.88 7.51
C ILE A 112 -5.12 2.14 7.55
N GLN A 113 -5.69 1.99 8.74
CA GLN A 113 -6.99 1.34 8.93
C GLN A 113 -8.11 2.12 8.24
N GLU A 114 -8.15 3.45 8.41
CA GLU A 114 -9.08 4.35 7.74
C GLU A 114 -9.02 4.19 6.20
N CYS A 115 -7.81 4.21 5.63
CA CYS A 115 -7.64 3.99 4.20
C CYS A 115 -8.14 2.60 3.78
N THR A 116 -7.77 1.56 4.53
CA THR A 116 -8.15 0.17 4.22
C THR A 116 -9.67 -0.01 4.25
N ASP A 117 -10.34 0.57 5.24
CA ASP A 117 -11.80 0.52 5.36
C ASP A 117 -12.48 1.31 4.24
N ALA A 118 -11.94 2.47 3.85
CA ALA A 118 -12.44 3.23 2.71
C ALA A 118 -12.36 2.41 1.41
N LEU A 119 -11.23 1.73 1.16
CA LEU A 119 -11.08 0.84 0.00
C LEU A 119 -12.08 -0.31 0.03
N LYS A 120 -12.24 -0.96 1.19
CA LYS A 120 -13.19 -2.08 1.38
C LYS A 120 -14.63 -1.64 1.14
N ASN A 121 -15.04 -0.50 1.67
CA ASN A 121 -16.40 0.01 1.54
C ASN A 121 -16.71 0.50 0.11
N ALA A 122 -15.70 0.99 -0.61
CA ALA A 122 -15.85 1.40 -2.00
C ALA A 122 -15.83 0.22 -2.99
N GLN A 123 -15.45 -0.99 -2.56
CA GLN A 123 -15.41 -2.16 -3.43
C GLN A 123 -16.84 -2.63 -3.77
N GLU A 124 -17.11 -2.82 -5.05
CA GLU A 124 -18.39 -3.33 -5.52
C GLU A 124 -18.56 -4.83 -5.22
N PRO A 125 -19.81 -5.36 -5.22
CA PRO A 125 -20.07 -6.76 -4.88
C PRO A 125 -19.34 -7.80 -5.75
N ASP A 126 -18.98 -7.45 -6.98
CA ASP A 126 -18.22 -8.31 -7.90
C ASP A 126 -16.70 -8.18 -7.72
N GLY A 127 -16.26 -7.33 -6.80
CA GLY A 127 -14.85 -7.05 -6.50
C GLY A 127 -14.28 -5.85 -7.25
N TYR A 128 -15.03 -5.19 -8.13
CA TYR A 128 -14.56 -4.01 -8.86
C TYR A 128 -14.24 -2.86 -7.91
N LEU A 129 -13.07 -2.22 -8.09
CA LEU A 129 -12.61 -1.11 -7.24
C LEU A 129 -11.84 -0.05 -8.04
N ASN A 130 -12.60 0.87 -8.61
CA ASN A 130 -12.11 2.09 -9.24
C ASN A 130 -13.15 3.20 -9.06
N THR A 131 -12.82 4.29 -8.37
CA THR A 131 -13.82 5.31 -8.04
C THR A 131 -14.23 6.17 -9.24
N TRP A 132 -13.35 6.36 -10.22
CA TRP A 132 -13.64 7.10 -11.45
C TRP A 132 -14.65 6.37 -12.33
N PHE A 133 -14.31 5.15 -12.74
CA PHE A 133 -15.20 4.36 -13.60
C PHE A 133 -16.39 3.80 -12.82
N GLY A 134 -16.22 3.44 -11.55
CA GLY A 134 -17.33 2.98 -10.73
C GLY A 134 -18.36 4.08 -10.44
N GLY A 135 -17.90 5.29 -10.13
CA GLY A 135 -18.76 6.38 -9.65
C GLY A 135 -19.10 7.46 -10.69
N VAL A 136 -18.25 7.69 -11.69
CA VAL A 136 -18.42 8.77 -12.69
C VAL A 136 -18.81 8.22 -14.07
N HIS A 137 -18.18 7.13 -14.51
CA HIS A 137 -18.43 6.52 -15.83
C HIS A 137 -18.67 5.00 -15.76
N PRO A 138 -19.72 4.54 -15.04
CA PRO A 138 -20.00 3.10 -14.85
C PRO A 138 -20.28 2.36 -16.16
N ASP A 139 -20.76 3.06 -17.19
CA ASP A 139 -20.99 2.56 -18.54
C ASP A 139 -19.68 2.30 -19.32
N LYS A 140 -18.53 2.79 -18.83
CA LYS A 140 -17.24 2.71 -19.50
C LYS A 140 -16.21 1.82 -18.82
N LYS A 141 -16.61 1.03 -17.82
CA LYS A 141 -15.73 0.03 -17.19
C LYS A 141 -15.09 -0.87 -18.26
N PHE A 142 -13.76 -1.01 -18.19
CA PHE A 142 -12.95 -1.81 -19.11
C PHE A 142 -13.03 -1.42 -20.59
N SER A 143 -13.50 -0.20 -20.90
CA SER A 143 -13.63 0.27 -22.28
C SER A 143 -12.32 0.79 -22.89
N ASP A 144 -11.35 1.20 -22.06
CA ASP A 144 -10.06 1.74 -22.49
C ASP A 144 -8.90 1.19 -21.65
N PHE A 145 -8.29 0.11 -22.12
CA PHE A 145 -7.10 -0.48 -21.49
C PHE A 145 -5.82 0.33 -21.72
N ALA A 146 -5.77 1.17 -22.76
CA ALA A 146 -4.57 1.90 -23.13
C ALA A 146 -4.34 3.11 -22.22
N SER A 147 -5.42 3.81 -21.83
CA SER A 147 -5.35 5.05 -21.06
C SER A 147 -6.33 5.14 -19.89
N GLY A 148 -7.23 4.18 -19.70
CA GLY A 148 -8.19 4.17 -18.59
C GLY A 148 -7.57 3.93 -17.21
N HIS A 149 -6.38 3.33 -17.13
CA HIS A 149 -5.69 3.08 -15.84
C HIS A 149 -6.44 2.17 -14.85
N GLU A 150 -7.50 1.46 -15.25
CA GLU A 150 -8.19 0.50 -14.38
C GLU A 150 -7.24 -0.62 -13.91
N MET A 151 -6.50 -1.22 -14.86
CA MET A 151 -5.50 -2.25 -14.55
C MET A 151 -4.29 -1.70 -13.79
N TYR A 152 -3.90 -0.44 -14.06
CA TYR A 152 -2.84 0.23 -13.33
C TYR A 152 -3.22 0.46 -11.86
N ASN A 153 -4.44 0.94 -11.61
CA ASN A 153 -4.99 1.11 -10.27
C ASN A 153 -5.10 -0.22 -9.54
N ALA A 154 -5.55 -1.28 -10.23
CA ALA A 154 -5.60 -2.63 -9.65
C ALA A 154 -4.19 -3.15 -9.29
N GLY A 155 -3.19 -2.91 -10.15
CA GLY A 155 -1.81 -3.32 -9.90
C GLY A 155 -1.20 -2.69 -8.63
N HIS A 156 -1.48 -1.41 -8.35
CA HIS A 156 -1.02 -0.76 -7.11
C HIS A 156 -1.75 -1.28 -5.88
N LEU A 157 -3.03 -1.64 -6.00
CA LEU A 157 -3.76 -2.30 -4.92
C LEU A 157 -3.14 -3.65 -4.58
N ILE A 158 -2.81 -4.46 -5.59
CA ILE A 158 -2.19 -5.78 -5.41
C ILE A 158 -0.83 -5.64 -4.73
N GLN A 159 0.02 -4.71 -5.17
CA GLN A 159 1.32 -4.46 -4.54
C GLN A 159 1.18 -4.07 -3.07
N SER A 160 0.24 -3.17 -2.77
CA SER A 160 -0.08 -2.73 -1.41
C SER A 160 -0.57 -3.89 -0.52
N ALA A 161 -1.48 -4.72 -1.02
CA ALA A 161 -1.97 -5.89 -0.30
C ALA A 161 -0.87 -6.93 -0.04
N ILE A 162 0.04 -7.14 -1.01
CA ILE A 162 1.21 -8.01 -0.84
C ILE A 162 2.15 -7.45 0.23
N ALA A 163 2.38 -6.13 0.23
CA ALA A 163 3.19 -5.48 1.25
C ALA A 163 2.59 -5.70 2.64
N GLN A 164 1.29 -5.42 2.81
CA GLN A 164 0.54 -5.68 4.04
C GLN A 164 0.69 -7.12 4.52
N ASN A 165 0.44 -8.09 3.64
CA ASN A 165 0.50 -9.51 3.97
C ASN A 165 1.90 -9.92 4.46
N ARG A 166 2.96 -9.48 3.78
CA ARG A 166 4.33 -9.84 4.16
C ARG A 166 4.76 -9.24 5.50
N VAL A 167 4.30 -8.04 5.81
CA VAL A 167 4.63 -7.38 7.09
C VAL A 167 3.72 -7.81 8.24
N SER A 168 2.50 -8.30 7.96
CA SER A 168 1.54 -8.76 8.98
C SER A 168 1.74 -10.23 9.38
N GLU A 169 2.04 -11.12 8.43
CA GLU A 169 2.35 -12.54 8.71
C GLU A 169 3.64 -12.72 9.53
N ASN A 170 4.46 -11.67 9.62
CA ASN A 170 5.73 -11.69 10.34
C ASN A 170 5.88 -10.51 11.34
N ALA A 171 4.77 -9.90 11.75
CA ALA A 171 4.78 -8.94 12.85
C ALA A 171 5.30 -9.64 14.14
N PRO A 172 6.12 -8.96 14.96
CA PRO A 172 6.79 -9.55 16.11
C PRO A 172 5.86 -10.23 17.13
#